data_AF-A0A7Y0VQV1-F1
#
_entry.id   AF-A0A7Y0VQV1-F1
#
_cell.length_a   1.000
_cell.length_b   1.000
_cell.length_c   1.000
_cell.angle_alpha   90.00
_cell.angle_beta   90.00
_cell.angle_gamma   90.00
#
_symmetry.space_group_name_H-M   'P 1'
#
loop_
_entity.id
_entity.type
_entity.pdbx_description
1 polymer ?
#
loop_
_entity_poly.entity_id
_entity_poly.type
_entity_poly.pdbx_seq_one_letter_code
_entity_poly.pdbx_strand_id
1 'polypeptide(L)'
;MSLIHDIQAASIAKDHDVPTLLRMCKLLAARISHKAFADWVDHELNGYPSIDDLPDYRIVRVDSYGSFAGPFHQANRLQISVAILPEEFREQYRHAYMGSSISAYTALLSEGTSGSVQEPWPLALALKYASQLTPDMQCVEAWKEIPIGAIVRLMDSVKTRVLGFVIDLEREAPNAGELPVGSQPPLSVEKMTQIFNTNITGNVGNVANASSNFSQSSATVMETGNWQTLQSRLSELGLTAADTQGLQEDIKRALATGSEEEKRKTAGSWIGQLAGKAASGVAGVGIEAAASGIAKAIAAYLGIAG
;
A
#
# COMPACT_ATOMS: atom_id res chain seq x y z
N MET A 1 -24.26 -20.52 -14.61
CA MET A 1 -22.97 -20.25 -13.96
C MET A 1 -23.06 -18.84 -13.39
N SER A 2 -22.67 -18.65 -12.14
CA SER A 2 -22.75 -17.32 -11.52
C SER A 2 -21.57 -16.45 -11.95
N LEU A 3 -21.75 -15.13 -11.96
CA LEU A 3 -20.70 -14.18 -12.34
C LEU A 3 -19.42 -14.33 -11.49
N ILE A 4 -19.56 -14.76 -10.23
CA ILE A 4 -18.43 -15.03 -9.33
C ILE A 4 -17.53 -16.14 -9.91
N HIS A 5 -18.12 -17.25 -10.35
CA HIS A 5 -17.38 -18.36 -10.96
C HIS A 5 -16.67 -17.94 -12.25
N ASP A 6 -17.33 -17.12 -13.07
CA ASP A 6 -16.71 -16.59 -14.30
C ASP A 6 -15.50 -15.70 -13.97
N ILE A 7 -15.60 -14.85 -12.94
CA ILE A 7 -14.49 -14.01 -12.48
C ILE A 7 -13.34 -14.85 -11.90
N GLN A 8 -13.65 -15.90 -11.13
CA GLN A 8 -12.64 -16.82 -10.61
C GLN A 8 -11.90 -17.53 -11.75
N ALA A 9 -12.62 -18.08 -12.72
CA ALA A 9 -12.03 -18.74 -13.89
C ALA A 9 -11.14 -17.78 -14.70
N ALA A 10 -11.63 -16.55 -14.93
CA ALA A 10 -10.87 -15.50 -15.61
C ALA A 10 -9.60 -15.08 -14.84
N SER A 11 -9.64 -15.08 -13.50
CA SER A 11 -8.49 -14.72 -12.66
C SER A 11 -7.40 -15.80 -12.64
N ILE A 12 -7.78 -17.08 -12.74
CA ILE A 12 -6.87 -18.23 -12.74
C ILE A 12 -6.25 -18.45 -14.13
N ALA A 13 -6.97 -18.09 -15.19
CA ALA A 13 -6.51 -18.27 -16.55
C ALA A 13 -5.25 -17.43 -16.85
N LYS A 14 -4.20 -18.13 -17.30
CA LYS A 14 -2.89 -17.55 -17.63
C LYS A 14 -3.02 -16.41 -18.64
N ASP A 15 -3.71 -16.67 -19.73
CA ASP A 15 -3.77 -15.78 -20.90
C ASP A 15 -5.02 -14.89 -20.91
N HIS A 16 -5.73 -14.77 -19.78
CA HIS A 16 -6.92 -13.93 -19.73
C HIS A 16 -6.59 -12.44 -19.63
N ASP A 17 -7.31 -11.66 -20.42
CA ASP A 17 -7.22 -10.20 -20.51
C ASP A 17 -7.71 -9.54 -19.22
N VAL A 18 -6.80 -8.86 -18.50
CA VAL A 18 -7.11 -8.16 -17.23
C VAL A 18 -8.20 -7.08 -17.41
N PRO A 19 -8.21 -6.25 -18.47
CA PRO A 19 -9.33 -5.36 -18.76
C PRO A 19 -10.69 -6.06 -18.80
N THR A 20 -10.79 -7.22 -19.43
CA THR A 20 -12.03 -8.01 -19.49
C THR A 20 -12.45 -8.51 -18.10
N LEU A 21 -11.50 -9.05 -17.32
CA LEU A 21 -11.72 -9.41 -15.92
C LEU A 21 -12.28 -8.23 -15.09
N LEU A 22 -11.69 -7.04 -15.24
CA LEU A 22 -12.13 -5.84 -14.53
C LEU A 22 -13.51 -5.36 -14.97
N ARG A 23 -13.88 -5.51 -16.25
CA ARG A 23 -15.27 -5.24 -16.70
C ARG A 23 -16.28 -6.18 -16.05
N MET A 24 -15.92 -7.44 -15.86
CA MET A 24 -16.75 -8.39 -15.10
C MET A 24 -16.86 -7.97 -13.63
N CYS A 25 -15.76 -7.50 -13.03
CA CYS A 25 -15.75 -6.93 -11.68
C CYS A 25 -16.64 -5.68 -11.57
N LYS A 26 -16.68 -4.82 -12.60
CA LYS A 26 -17.57 -3.65 -12.64
C LYS A 26 -19.03 -4.08 -12.61
N LEU A 27 -19.40 -5.12 -13.37
CA LEU A 27 -20.73 -5.69 -13.32
C LEU A 27 -21.04 -6.26 -11.92
N LEU A 28 -20.09 -6.99 -11.32
CA LEU A 28 -20.25 -7.52 -9.97
C LEU A 28 -20.47 -6.40 -8.95
N ALA A 29 -19.66 -5.34 -8.98
CA ALA A 29 -19.76 -4.17 -8.11
C ALA A 29 -21.16 -3.53 -8.15
N ALA A 30 -21.74 -3.45 -9.35
CA ALA A 30 -23.09 -2.93 -9.56
C ALA A 30 -24.21 -3.86 -9.06
N ARG A 31 -23.97 -5.18 -9.00
CA ARG A 31 -24.91 -6.17 -8.44
C ARG A 31 -24.92 -6.18 -6.92
N ILE A 32 -23.75 -6.06 -6.30
CA ILE A 32 -23.58 -6.03 -4.84
C ILE A 32 -23.71 -4.63 -4.23
N SER A 33 -23.92 -3.61 -5.06
CA SER A 33 -24.04 -2.20 -4.67
C SER A 33 -22.90 -1.71 -3.77
N HIS A 34 -21.66 -2.11 -4.08
CA HIS A 34 -20.47 -1.76 -3.29
C HIS A 34 -19.64 -0.67 -3.95
N LYS A 35 -19.79 0.57 -3.48
CA LYS A 35 -19.18 1.77 -4.08
C LYS A 35 -17.65 1.72 -4.11
N ALA A 36 -16.98 1.38 -3.00
CA ALA A 36 -15.51 1.39 -2.96
C ALA A 36 -14.89 0.38 -3.95
N PHE A 37 -15.57 -0.75 -4.19
CA PHE A 37 -15.11 -1.71 -5.19
C PHE A 37 -15.36 -1.20 -6.61
N ALA A 38 -16.49 -0.56 -6.87
CA ALA A 38 -16.75 0.09 -8.15
C ALA A 38 -15.71 1.18 -8.47
N ASP A 39 -15.41 2.05 -7.50
CA ASP A 39 -14.44 3.14 -7.64
C ASP A 39 -13.03 2.59 -7.91
N TRP A 40 -12.60 1.53 -7.18
CA TRP A 40 -11.32 0.87 -7.45
C TRP A 40 -11.26 0.26 -8.85
N VAL A 41 -12.30 -0.46 -9.28
CA VAL A 41 -12.36 -1.03 -10.64
C VAL A 41 -12.29 0.08 -11.69
N ASP A 42 -12.95 1.21 -11.46
CA ASP A 42 -12.93 2.35 -12.38
C ASP A 42 -11.55 3.01 -12.46
N HIS A 43 -10.82 3.13 -11.35
CA HIS A 43 -9.44 3.61 -11.38
C HIS A 43 -8.50 2.62 -12.09
N GLU A 44 -8.67 1.31 -11.89
CA GLU A 44 -7.90 0.30 -12.61
C GLU A 44 -8.14 0.35 -14.13
N LEU A 45 -9.38 0.55 -14.56
CA LEU A 45 -9.78 0.61 -15.97
C LEU A 45 -9.44 1.92 -16.66
N ASN A 46 -9.59 3.06 -15.97
CA ASN A 46 -9.47 4.39 -16.59
C ASN A 46 -8.18 5.12 -16.21
N GLY A 47 -7.45 4.64 -15.20
CA GLY A 47 -6.30 5.31 -14.62
C GLY A 47 -6.65 6.05 -13.34
N TYR A 48 -5.61 6.38 -12.58
CA TYR A 48 -5.69 7.07 -11.30
C TYR A 48 -5.53 8.58 -11.49
N PRO A 49 -6.34 9.40 -10.80
CA PRO A 49 -6.33 10.85 -11.00
C PRO A 49 -5.11 11.54 -10.37
N SER A 50 -4.53 10.95 -9.32
CA SER A 50 -3.34 11.47 -8.65
C SER A 50 -2.40 10.35 -8.18
N ILE A 51 -1.18 10.74 -7.80
CA ILE A 51 -0.20 9.81 -7.22
C ILE A 51 -0.65 9.33 -5.84
N ASP A 52 -1.35 10.18 -5.08
CA ASP A 52 -1.79 9.87 -3.72
C ASP A 52 -2.89 8.80 -3.68
N ASP A 53 -3.62 8.63 -4.79
CA ASP A 53 -4.64 7.60 -4.94
C ASP A 53 -4.06 6.24 -5.37
N LEU A 54 -2.75 6.16 -5.67
CA LEU A 54 -2.14 4.94 -6.17
C LEU A 54 -1.97 3.89 -5.06
N PRO A 55 -2.46 2.67 -5.29
CA PRO A 55 -2.11 1.55 -4.45
C PRO A 55 -0.61 1.22 -4.53
N ASP A 56 -0.05 0.71 -3.43
CA ASP A 56 1.38 0.37 -3.32
C ASP A 56 1.90 -0.53 -4.46
N TYR A 57 1.07 -1.45 -4.95
CA TYR A 57 1.45 -2.36 -6.05
C TYR A 57 1.57 -1.65 -7.42
N ARG A 58 1.15 -0.39 -7.53
CA ARG A 58 1.37 0.49 -8.68
C ARG A 58 2.61 1.37 -8.52
N ILE A 59 3.31 1.28 -7.39
CA ILE A 59 4.52 2.05 -7.11
C ILE A 59 5.72 1.10 -7.14
N VAL A 60 6.68 1.39 -8.01
CA VAL A 60 7.85 0.52 -8.22
C VAL A 60 9.11 1.33 -8.04
N ARG A 61 10.04 0.86 -7.22
CA ARG A 61 11.37 1.45 -7.15
C ARG A 61 12.13 1.19 -8.45
N VAL A 62 12.68 2.24 -9.03
CA VAL A 62 13.37 2.20 -10.32
C VAL A 62 14.70 2.91 -10.25
N ASP A 63 15.60 2.53 -11.15
CA ASP A 63 16.85 3.23 -11.38
C ASP A 63 16.70 4.19 -12.57
N SER A 64 17.46 5.27 -12.53
CA SER A 64 17.51 6.25 -13.62
C SER A 64 18.83 6.12 -14.38
N TYR A 65 18.76 6.32 -15.69
CA TYR A 65 19.90 6.28 -16.59
C TYR A 65 19.85 7.47 -17.54
N GLY A 66 20.98 7.79 -18.16
CA GLY A 66 21.03 8.79 -19.20
C GLY A 66 22.09 8.52 -20.25
N SER A 67 21.91 9.18 -21.38
CA SER A 67 22.87 9.29 -22.47
C SER A 67 23.61 10.61 -22.35
N PHE A 68 24.92 10.55 -22.52
CA PHE A 68 25.83 11.67 -22.34
C PHE A 68 26.72 11.82 -23.57
N ALA A 69 26.85 13.05 -24.06
CA ALA A 69 27.69 13.38 -25.20
C ALA A 69 28.67 14.50 -24.83
N GLY A 70 29.95 14.27 -25.14
CA GLY A 70 31.00 15.27 -25.05
C GLY A 70 31.70 15.45 -26.39
N PRO A 71 32.68 16.38 -26.47
CA PRO A 71 33.37 16.69 -27.73
C PRO A 71 34.11 15.49 -28.36
N PHE A 72 34.57 14.54 -27.54
CA PHE A 72 35.40 13.41 -28.00
C PHE A 72 34.90 12.03 -27.51
N HIS A 73 33.91 11.98 -26.62
CA HIS A 73 33.42 10.74 -26.01
C HIS A 73 31.90 10.77 -25.91
N GLN A 74 31.27 9.59 -25.96
CA GLN A 74 29.84 9.40 -25.77
C GLN A 74 29.61 8.21 -24.85
N ALA A 75 28.67 8.36 -23.92
CA ALA A 75 28.25 7.30 -23.02
C ALA A 75 26.73 7.13 -23.13
N ASN A 76 26.29 6.04 -23.76
CA ASN A 76 24.87 5.85 -24.10
C ASN A 76 23.99 5.46 -22.91
N ARG A 77 24.60 4.95 -21.83
CA ARG A 77 23.87 4.49 -20.64
C ARG A 77 24.76 4.59 -19.41
N LEU A 78 24.64 5.70 -18.68
CA LEU A 78 25.24 5.87 -17.35
C LEU A 78 24.13 5.97 -16.31
N GLN A 79 24.32 5.32 -15.16
CA GLN A 79 23.37 5.39 -14.07
C GLN A 79 23.40 6.79 -13.45
N ILE A 80 22.22 7.37 -13.26
CA ILE A 80 22.04 8.67 -12.64
C ILE A 80 21.58 8.44 -11.20
N SER A 81 22.43 8.77 -10.24
CA SER A 81 22.04 8.73 -8.83
C SER A 81 21.04 9.84 -8.53
N VAL A 82 19.90 9.50 -7.91
CA VAL A 82 18.91 10.48 -7.46
C VAL A 82 19.47 11.49 -6.44
N ALA A 83 20.64 11.21 -5.83
CA ALA A 83 21.29 12.13 -4.89
C ALA A 83 21.72 13.46 -5.54
N ILE A 84 21.90 13.50 -6.85
CA ILE A 84 22.22 14.74 -7.59
C ILE A 84 21.00 15.68 -7.69
N LEU A 85 19.80 15.14 -7.46
CA LEU A 85 18.58 15.92 -7.49
C LEU A 85 18.35 16.62 -6.14
N PRO A 86 17.75 17.81 -6.16
CA PRO A 86 17.18 18.44 -4.98
C PRO A 86 16.25 17.49 -4.23
N GLU A 87 16.19 17.63 -2.91
CA GLU A 87 15.44 16.72 -2.03
C GLU A 87 13.97 16.56 -2.42
N GLU A 88 13.34 17.65 -2.85
CA GLU A 88 11.95 17.70 -3.34
C GLU A 88 11.65 16.75 -4.52
N PHE A 89 12.65 16.44 -5.36
CA PHE A 89 12.47 15.57 -6.52
C PHE A 89 12.88 14.12 -6.27
N ARG A 90 13.63 13.84 -5.19
CA ARG A 90 14.28 12.51 -5.02
C ARG A 90 13.29 11.37 -5.03
N GLU A 91 12.16 11.51 -4.35
CA GLU A 91 11.15 10.44 -4.29
C GLU A 91 10.45 10.21 -5.62
N GLN A 92 10.17 11.29 -6.38
CA GLN A 92 9.55 11.21 -7.70
C GLN A 92 10.42 10.44 -8.71
N TYR A 93 11.74 10.54 -8.60
CA TYR A 93 12.69 9.87 -9.49
C TYR A 93 13.26 8.57 -8.93
N ARG A 94 13.03 8.28 -7.65
CA ARG A 94 13.28 6.97 -7.02
C ARG A 94 12.22 5.95 -7.41
N HIS A 95 11.01 6.40 -7.69
CA HIS A 95 9.87 5.55 -7.98
C HIS A 95 9.25 5.82 -9.37
N ALA A 96 8.76 4.76 -10.00
CA ALA A 96 7.82 4.83 -11.10
C ALA A 96 6.40 4.67 -10.55
N TYR A 97 5.52 5.57 -10.97
CA TYR A 97 4.13 5.63 -10.54
C TYR A 97 3.24 5.18 -11.70
N MET A 98 2.76 3.94 -11.63
CA MET A 98 2.00 3.31 -12.71
C MET A 98 0.51 3.70 -12.64
N GLY A 99 0.20 4.97 -12.90
CA GLY A 99 -1.16 5.52 -12.81
C GLY A 99 -2.04 5.43 -14.05
N SER A 100 -1.51 4.97 -15.18
CA SER A 100 -2.31 4.82 -16.40
C SER A 100 -3.33 3.68 -16.27
N SER A 101 -4.28 3.63 -17.20
CA SER A 101 -5.21 2.52 -17.33
C SER A 101 -4.47 1.19 -17.47
N ILE A 102 -5.05 0.11 -16.95
CA ILE A 102 -4.49 -1.24 -17.08
C ILE A 102 -4.24 -1.62 -18.55
N SER A 103 -5.10 -1.14 -19.47
CA SER A 103 -4.98 -1.40 -20.91
C SER A 103 -3.73 -0.80 -21.54
N ALA A 104 -3.23 0.33 -21.02
CA ALA A 104 -1.97 0.91 -21.48
C ALA A 104 -0.79 -0.04 -21.18
N TYR A 105 -0.82 -0.68 -20.01
CA TYR A 105 0.21 -1.65 -19.62
C TYR A 105 0.09 -2.99 -20.37
N THR A 106 -1.12 -3.46 -20.65
CA THR A 106 -1.29 -4.66 -21.49
C THR A 106 -0.76 -4.44 -22.90
N ALA A 107 -0.96 -3.25 -23.48
CA ALA A 107 -0.42 -2.90 -24.78
C ALA A 107 1.12 -2.98 -24.80
N LEU A 108 1.78 -2.39 -23.78
CA LEU A 108 3.24 -2.44 -23.63
C LEU A 108 3.81 -3.86 -23.56
N LEU A 109 3.08 -4.79 -22.93
CA LEU A 109 3.48 -6.20 -22.86
C LEU A 109 3.27 -6.94 -24.18
N SER A 110 2.24 -6.57 -24.95
CA SER A 110 1.90 -7.23 -26.22
C SER A 110 2.85 -6.91 -27.37
N GLU A 111 3.56 -5.78 -27.29
CA GLU A 111 4.49 -5.31 -28.34
C GLU A 111 5.83 -6.07 -28.37
N GLY A 112 5.99 -7.13 -27.57
CA GLY A 112 7.23 -7.92 -27.53
C GLY A 112 8.40 -7.16 -26.87
N THR A 113 8.11 -6.09 -26.13
CA THR A 113 9.08 -5.32 -25.37
C THR A 113 9.82 -6.24 -24.41
N SER A 114 11.12 -6.44 -24.66
CA SER A 114 11.98 -7.26 -23.81
C SER A 114 12.91 -6.37 -22.98
N GLY A 115 13.05 -6.68 -21.69
CA GLY A 115 13.89 -5.92 -20.76
C GLY A 115 13.10 -4.89 -19.93
N SER A 116 13.02 -3.65 -20.41
CA SER A 116 12.49 -2.51 -19.67
C SER A 116 11.72 -1.53 -20.56
N VAL A 117 10.84 -0.75 -19.93
CA VAL A 117 10.19 0.43 -20.50
C VAL A 117 10.89 1.67 -19.95
N GLN A 118 11.05 2.68 -20.80
CA GLN A 118 11.68 3.94 -20.43
C GLN A 118 10.62 5.01 -20.16
N GLU A 119 10.72 5.68 -19.02
CA GLU A 119 9.94 6.89 -18.71
C GLU A 119 10.90 8.09 -18.72
N PRO A 120 10.85 8.97 -19.74
CA PRO A 120 11.82 10.04 -19.90
C PRO A 120 11.69 11.07 -18.78
N TRP A 121 12.84 11.59 -18.33
CA TRP A 121 12.90 12.77 -17.48
C TRP A 121 12.51 14.02 -18.28
N PRO A 122 11.99 15.08 -17.63
CA PRO A 122 11.89 16.39 -18.24
C PRO A 122 13.28 16.89 -18.68
N LEU A 123 13.40 17.34 -19.94
CA LEU A 123 14.67 17.74 -20.53
C LEU A 123 15.42 18.81 -19.70
N ALA A 124 14.69 19.79 -19.15
CA ALA A 124 15.29 20.84 -18.32
C ALA A 124 15.94 20.29 -17.04
N LEU A 125 15.35 19.25 -16.46
CA LEU A 125 15.83 18.60 -15.24
C LEU A 125 17.05 17.72 -15.55
N ALA A 126 17.02 16.99 -16.67
CA ALA A 126 18.15 16.22 -17.18
C ALA A 126 19.36 17.13 -17.47
N LEU A 127 19.18 18.21 -18.24
CA LEU A 127 20.26 19.14 -18.56
C LEU A 127 20.87 19.80 -17.33
N LYS A 128 20.03 20.25 -16.38
CA LYS A 128 20.47 20.99 -15.19
C LYS A 128 21.21 20.12 -14.17
N TYR A 129 20.69 18.92 -13.88
CA TYR A 129 21.20 18.09 -12.80
C TYR A 129 21.99 16.87 -13.29
N ALA A 130 21.50 16.15 -14.30
CA ALA A 130 22.20 14.95 -14.77
C ALA A 130 23.56 15.28 -15.41
N SER A 131 23.67 16.39 -16.14
CA SER A 131 24.97 16.84 -16.71
C SER A 131 26.04 17.14 -15.65
N GLN A 132 25.68 17.29 -14.38
CA GLN A 132 26.67 17.49 -13.30
C GLN A 132 27.45 16.21 -12.97
N LEU A 133 26.96 15.05 -13.42
CA LEU A 133 27.58 13.75 -13.15
C LEU A 133 28.94 13.60 -13.86
N THR A 134 29.13 14.27 -14.99
CA THR A 134 30.31 14.13 -15.86
C THR A 134 30.82 15.51 -16.30
N PRO A 135 32.00 15.97 -15.85
CA PRO A 135 32.49 17.32 -16.14
C PRO A 135 32.64 17.67 -17.63
N ASP A 136 32.95 16.68 -18.47
CA ASP A 136 33.27 16.88 -19.89
C ASP A 136 32.14 16.45 -20.86
N MET A 137 30.97 16.06 -20.34
CA MET A 137 29.85 15.60 -21.15
C MET A 137 28.54 16.25 -20.71
N GLN A 138 27.62 16.44 -21.65
CA GLN A 138 26.27 16.92 -21.37
C GLN A 138 25.29 15.77 -21.45
N CYS A 139 24.31 15.76 -20.56
CA CYS A 139 23.19 14.82 -20.65
C CYS A 139 22.30 15.19 -21.83
N VAL A 140 22.15 14.27 -22.78
CA VAL A 140 21.29 14.42 -23.96
C VAL A 140 19.87 13.95 -23.64
N GLU A 141 19.77 12.81 -22.97
CA GLU A 141 18.51 12.28 -22.47
C GLU A 141 18.73 11.60 -21.11
N ALA A 142 17.71 11.61 -20.27
CA ALA A 142 17.64 10.83 -19.05
C ALA A 142 16.27 10.18 -18.94
N TRP A 143 16.20 8.98 -18.36
CA TRP A 143 14.97 8.22 -18.20
C TRP A 143 15.01 7.38 -16.93
N LYS A 144 13.83 7.06 -16.39
CA LYS A 144 13.63 5.98 -15.43
C LYS A 144 13.48 4.67 -16.20
N GLU A 145 14.15 3.63 -15.74
CA GLU A 145 14.08 2.31 -16.33
C GLU A 145 13.11 1.43 -15.53
N ILE A 146 11.95 1.13 -16.11
CA ILE A 146 10.90 0.32 -15.49
C ILE A 146 11.05 -1.13 -16.01
N PRO A 147 11.43 -2.11 -15.18
CA PRO A 147 11.53 -3.49 -15.63
C PRO A 147 10.19 -4.03 -16.11
N ILE A 148 10.15 -4.75 -17.23
CA ILE A 148 8.91 -5.39 -17.74
C ILE A 148 8.30 -6.32 -16.69
N GLY A 149 9.13 -7.01 -15.91
CA GLY A 149 8.67 -7.85 -14.80
C GLY A 149 7.87 -7.10 -13.72
N ALA A 150 8.06 -5.78 -13.58
CA ALA A 150 7.25 -4.96 -12.67
C ALA A 150 5.83 -4.75 -13.22
N ILE A 151 5.69 -4.59 -14.53
CA ILE A 151 4.38 -4.50 -15.21
C ILE A 151 3.65 -5.84 -15.14
N VAL A 152 4.35 -6.95 -15.35
CA VAL A 152 3.79 -8.30 -15.15
C VAL A 152 3.30 -8.48 -13.72
N ARG A 153 4.11 -8.10 -12.72
CA ARG A 153 3.73 -8.13 -11.30
C ARG A 153 2.50 -7.29 -11.01
N LEU A 154 2.36 -6.11 -11.63
CA LEU A 154 1.16 -5.28 -11.52
C LEU A 154 -0.08 -6.06 -11.99
N MET A 155 -0.03 -6.65 -13.19
CA MET A 155 -1.15 -7.45 -13.72
C MET A 155 -1.53 -8.61 -12.80
N ASP A 156 -0.53 -9.37 -12.33
CA ASP A 156 -0.74 -10.52 -11.44
C ASP A 156 -1.29 -10.10 -10.08
N SER A 157 -0.85 -8.95 -9.56
CA SER A 157 -1.36 -8.37 -8.32
C SER A 157 -2.85 -8.07 -8.47
N VAL A 158 -3.28 -7.43 -9.56
CA VAL A 158 -4.71 -7.16 -9.82
C VAL A 158 -5.50 -8.46 -9.87
N LYS A 159 -5.04 -9.49 -10.60
CA LYS A 159 -5.71 -10.79 -10.68
C LYS A 159 -5.85 -11.45 -9.30
N THR A 160 -4.79 -11.42 -8.49
CA THR A 160 -4.78 -12.06 -7.17
C THR A 160 -5.71 -11.34 -6.19
N ARG A 161 -5.74 -10.00 -6.22
CA ARG A 161 -6.66 -9.19 -5.41
C ARG A 161 -8.12 -9.46 -5.73
N VAL A 162 -8.45 -9.48 -7.02
CA VAL A 162 -9.79 -9.82 -7.51
C VAL A 162 -10.18 -11.23 -7.07
N LEU A 163 -9.28 -12.21 -7.26
CA LEU A 163 -9.52 -13.60 -6.89
C LEU A 163 -9.80 -13.75 -5.40
N GLY A 164 -8.97 -13.15 -4.53
CA GLY A 164 -9.19 -13.16 -3.09
C GLY A 164 -10.52 -12.53 -2.69
N PHE A 165 -10.84 -11.37 -3.28
CA PHE A 165 -12.10 -10.68 -3.03
C PHE A 165 -13.32 -11.54 -3.38
N VAL A 166 -13.32 -12.18 -4.56
CA VAL A 166 -14.48 -13.01 -4.96
C VAL A 166 -14.60 -14.31 -4.18
N ILE A 167 -13.49 -14.91 -3.72
CA ILE A 167 -13.52 -16.10 -2.84
C ILE A 167 -14.13 -15.76 -1.48
N ASP A 168 -13.70 -14.66 -0.87
CA ASP A 168 -14.23 -14.25 0.43
C ASP A 168 -15.68 -13.77 0.33
N LEU A 169 -16.04 -13.10 -0.77
CA LEU A 169 -17.42 -12.72 -1.05
C LEU A 169 -18.30 -13.96 -1.25
N GLU A 170 -17.85 -14.97 -2.00
CA GLU A 170 -18.62 -16.20 -2.22
C GLU A 170 -18.85 -16.98 -0.93
N ARG A 171 -17.84 -17.06 -0.07
CA ARG A 171 -17.94 -17.75 1.23
C ARG A 171 -19.06 -17.17 2.09
N GLU A 172 -19.24 -15.86 2.05
CA GLU A 172 -20.18 -15.13 2.90
C GLU A 172 -21.54 -14.92 2.23
N ALA A 173 -21.56 -14.79 0.90
CA ALA A 173 -22.75 -14.58 0.10
C ALA A 173 -22.67 -15.36 -1.24
N PRO A 174 -22.99 -16.67 -1.23
CA PRO A 174 -22.85 -17.53 -2.42
C PRO A 174 -23.65 -17.03 -3.64
N ASN A 175 -24.80 -16.40 -3.41
CA ASN A 175 -25.69 -15.92 -4.46
C ASN A 175 -25.39 -14.49 -4.93
N ALA A 176 -24.36 -13.83 -4.40
CA ALA A 176 -24.03 -12.43 -4.73
C ALA A 176 -23.75 -12.22 -6.23
N GLY A 177 -23.23 -13.25 -6.90
CA GLY A 177 -22.98 -13.23 -8.35
C GLY A 177 -24.24 -13.27 -9.22
N GLU A 178 -25.42 -13.55 -8.67
CA GLU A 178 -26.68 -13.74 -9.41
C GLU A 178 -27.69 -12.61 -9.17
N LEU A 179 -27.37 -11.69 -8.28
CA LEU A 179 -28.25 -10.56 -7.97
C LEU A 179 -28.48 -9.66 -9.19
N PRO A 180 -29.71 -9.14 -9.40
CA PRO A 180 -29.94 -8.07 -10.34
C PRO A 180 -29.09 -6.83 -10.04
N VAL A 181 -28.75 -6.06 -11.07
CA VAL A 181 -28.05 -4.77 -10.88
C VAL A 181 -28.93 -3.82 -10.07
N GLY A 182 -28.34 -3.13 -9.08
CA GLY A 182 -29.06 -2.24 -8.18
C GLY A 182 -29.81 -2.97 -7.05
N SER A 183 -29.54 -4.26 -6.83
CA SER A 183 -30.03 -4.98 -5.65
C SER A 183 -29.45 -4.40 -4.37
N GLN A 184 -30.11 -4.67 -3.24
CA GLN A 184 -29.51 -4.37 -1.95
C GLN A 184 -28.22 -5.19 -1.74
N PRO A 185 -27.22 -4.62 -1.04
CA PRO A 185 -26.00 -5.34 -0.73
C PRO A 185 -26.29 -6.70 -0.07
N PRO A 186 -25.62 -7.79 -0.50
CA PRO A 186 -25.86 -9.12 0.06
C PRO A 186 -25.39 -9.27 1.50
N LEU A 187 -24.50 -8.39 1.97
CA LEU A 187 -23.91 -8.38 3.30
C LEU A 187 -24.00 -6.96 3.89
N SER A 188 -23.74 -6.83 5.19
CA SER A 188 -23.64 -5.51 5.83
C SER A 188 -22.49 -4.70 5.22
N VAL A 189 -22.61 -3.37 5.27
CA VAL A 189 -21.60 -2.45 4.72
C VAL A 189 -20.24 -2.67 5.38
N GLU A 190 -20.23 -2.94 6.69
CA GLU A 190 -19.01 -3.20 7.46
C GLU A 190 -18.31 -4.47 6.97
N LYS A 191 -19.06 -5.54 6.75
CA LYS A 191 -18.52 -6.83 6.30
C LYS A 191 -18.00 -6.75 4.87
N MET A 192 -18.72 -6.07 3.98
CA MET A 192 -18.26 -5.80 2.62
C MET A 192 -16.97 -4.98 2.61
N THR A 193 -16.91 -3.93 3.43
CA THR A 193 -15.72 -3.08 3.58
C THR A 193 -14.55 -3.86 4.13
N GLN A 194 -14.78 -4.77 5.08
CA GLN A 194 -13.75 -5.67 5.61
C GLN A 194 -13.18 -6.59 4.53
N ILE A 195 -14.05 -7.27 3.75
CA ILE A 195 -13.63 -8.16 2.65
C ILE A 195 -12.85 -7.38 1.59
N PHE A 196 -13.34 -6.19 1.22
CA PHE A 196 -12.67 -5.29 0.30
C PHE A 196 -11.30 -4.85 0.81
N ASN A 197 -11.20 -4.38 2.04
CA ASN A 197 -9.94 -3.91 2.59
C ASN A 197 -8.92 -5.04 2.75
N THR A 198 -9.39 -6.25 3.08
CA THR A 198 -8.51 -7.43 3.25
C THR A 198 -7.87 -7.83 1.92
N ASN A 199 -8.63 -7.79 0.82
CA ASN A 199 -8.19 -8.33 -0.47
C ASN A 199 -7.70 -7.26 -1.45
N ILE A 200 -8.38 -6.12 -1.54
CA ILE A 200 -8.11 -5.08 -2.54
C ILE A 200 -7.12 -4.03 -2.05
N THR A 201 -7.25 -3.55 -0.81
CA THR A 201 -6.33 -2.52 -0.28
C THR A 201 -5.22 -3.11 0.59
N GLY A 202 -5.40 -4.31 1.13
CA GLY A 202 -4.43 -5.00 1.98
C GLY A 202 -3.18 -5.44 1.23
N ASN A 203 -2.09 -5.75 1.93
CA ASN A 203 -0.86 -6.19 1.26
C ASN A 203 -0.95 -7.69 0.92
N VAL A 204 -1.19 -8.05 -0.35
CA VAL A 204 -1.46 -9.44 -0.83
C VAL A 204 -0.28 -10.40 -0.71
N GLY A 205 0.87 -9.96 -0.18
CA GLY A 205 2.03 -10.81 0.13
C GLY A 205 1.98 -11.47 1.51
N ASN A 206 1.05 -11.05 2.39
CA ASN A 206 0.88 -11.60 3.74
C ASN A 206 -0.42 -12.41 3.87
N VAL A 207 -0.68 -13.31 2.92
CA VAL A 207 -1.75 -14.33 3.04
C VAL A 207 -1.28 -15.41 4.02
N ALA A 208 -1.09 -15.00 5.27
CA ALA A 208 -0.88 -15.80 6.46
C ALA A 208 -1.51 -15.06 7.63
N ASN A 209 -2.78 -14.67 7.50
CA ASN A 209 -3.53 -14.03 8.60
C ASN A 209 -4.93 -14.65 8.75
N ALA A 210 -5.03 -15.95 8.51
CA ALA A 210 -6.17 -16.79 8.89
C ALA A 210 -6.03 -17.31 10.34
N SER A 211 -5.65 -16.44 11.28
CA SER A 211 -5.78 -16.72 12.72
C SER A 211 -6.85 -15.79 13.30
N SER A 212 -7.87 -16.37 13.91
CA SER A 212 -9.11 -15.75 14.38
C SER A 212 -8.97 -14.75 15.54
N ASN A 213 -7.77 -14.23 15.83
CA ASN A 213 -7.52 -13.29 16.94
C ASN A 213 -6.46 -12.23 16.57
N PHE A 214 -6.60 -11.58 15.41
CA PHE A 214 -5.75 -10.44 15.06
C PHE A 214 -6.61 -9.20 14.79
N SER A 215 -6.67 -8.28 15.76
CA SER A 215 -7.19 -6.92 15.57
C SER A 215 -6.16 -6.14 14.76
N GLN A 216 -6.27 -6.22 13.43
CA GLN A 216 -5.51 -5.33 12.56
C GLN A 216 -6.10 -3.94 12.71
N SER A 217 -5.39 -3.12 13.46
CA SER A 217 -5.61 -1.68 13.51
C SER A 217 -5.42 -1.11 12.12
N SER A 218 -6.51 -0.85 11.38
CA SER A 218 -6.41 0.05 10.24
C SER A 218 -5.85 1.37 10.77
N ALA A 219 -4.91 1.94 10.02
CA ALA A 219 -4.46 3.30 10.24
C ALA A 219 -5.63 4.24 9.92
N THR A 220 -6.56 4.37 10.87
CA THR A 220 -7.37 5.57 10.98
C THR A 220 -6.37 6.71 11.14
N VAL A 221 -6.44 7.67 10.23
CA VAL A 221 -5.77 8.97 10.34
C VAL A 221 -5.85 9.42 11.79
N MET A 222 -4.71 9.36 12.50
CA MET A 222 -4.66 9.68 13.91
C MET A 222 -4.51 11.19 14.05
N GLU A 223 -5.53 11.83 14.62
CA GLU A 223 -5.29 13.04 15.39
C GLU A 223 -4.39 12.67 16.57
N THR A 224 -3.21 13.29 16.62
CA THR A 224 -2.29 13.19 17.74
C THR A 224 -3.02 13.59 19.03
N GLY A 225 -2.99 12.75 20.07
CA GLY A 225 -3.52 13.11 21.40
C GLY A 225 -4.86 12.50 21.83
N ASN A 226 -5.50 11.64 21.04
CA ASN A 226 -6.78 11.01 21.46
C ASN A 226 -6.58 9.85 22.46
N TRP A 227 -6.80 10.13 23.76
CA TRP A 227 -6.59 9.16 24.85
C TRP A 227 -7.56 7.97 24.79
N GLN A 228 -8.81 8.19 24.35
CA GLN A 228 -9.77 7.10 24.19
C GLN A 228 -9.29 6.06 23.16
N THR A 229 -8.66 6.51 22.07
CA THR A 229 -8.10 5.62 21.04
C THR A 229 -6.95 4.77 21.59
N LEU A 230 -6.04 5.37 22.37
CA LEU A 230 -4.94 4.64 23.03
C LEU A 230 -5.49 3.63 24.03
N GLN A 231 -6.47 4.03 24.85
CA GLN A 231 -7.07 3.16 25.86
C GLN A 231 -7.76 1.95 25.24
N SER A 232 -8.52 2.13 24.16
CA SER A 232 -9.17 1.02 23.44
C SER A 232 -8.13 0.01 22.93
N ARG A 233 -7.01 0.49 22.37
CA ARG A 233 -5.93 -0.37 21.87
C ARG A 233 -5.22 -1.14 22.98
N LEU A 234 -4.98 -0.51 24.13
CA LEU A 234 -4.37 -1.20 25.26
C LEU A 234 -5.32 -2.24 25.87
N SER A 235 -6.63 -1.97 25.89
CA SER A 235 -7.64 -2.95 26.31
C SER A 235 -7.78 -4.13 25.35
N GLU A 236 -7.67 -3.91 24.03
CA GLU A 236 -7.60 -4.99 23.03
C GLU A 236 -6.38 -5.92 23.26
N LEU A 237 -5.31 -5.40 23.84
CA LEU A 237 -4.10 -6.16 24.21
C LEU A 237 -4.20 -6.84 25.59
N GLY A 238 -5.39 -6.84 26.20
CA GLY A 238 -5.66 -7.52 27.47
C GLY A 238 -5.24 -6.75 28.72
N LEU A 239 -4.93 -5.45 28.59
CA LEU A 239 -4.59 -4.58 29.72
C LEU A 239 -5.84 -3.95 30.33
N THR A 240 -5.90 -3.89 31.66
CA THR A 240 -7.02 -3.29 32.37
C THR A 240 -6.79 -1.80 32.65
N ALA A 241 -7.85 -1.09 33.05
CA ALA A 241 -7.73 0.30 33.50
C ALA A 241 -6.80 0.46 34.72
N ALA A 242 -6.64 -0.59 35.54
CA ALA A 242 -5.70 -0.59 36.65
C ALA A 242 -4.24 -0.66 36.18
N ASP A 243 -3.97 -1.28 35.03
CA ASP A 243 -2.61 -1.42 34.49
C ASP A 243 -2.11 -0.15 33.81
N THR A 244 -3.02 0.68 33.32
CA THR A 244 -2.75 1.95 32.65
C THR A 244 -2.91 3.16 33.56
N GLN A 245 -3.08 2.93 34.87
CA GLN A 245 -3.21 4.00 35.86
C GLN A 245 -1.92 4.82 35.96
N GLY A 246 -2.00 6.11 35.64
CA GLY A 246 -0.84 7.02 35.63
C GLY A 246 -0.21 7.24 34.24
N LEU A 247 -0.46 6.34 33.28
CA LEU A 247 0.05 6.44 31.91
C LEU A 247 -0.37 7.76 31.24
N GLN A 248 -1.63 8.15 31.43
CA GLN A 248 -2.18 9.37 30.84
C GLN A 248 -1.43 10.63 31.31
N GLU A 249 -1.12 10.71 32.61
CA GLU A 249 -0.50 11.89 33.21
C GLU A 249 0.99 11.96 32.89
N ASP A 250 1.68 10.82 32.84
CA ASP A 250 3.08 10.76 32.43
C ASP A 250 3.26 11.10 30.94
N ILE A 251 2.38 10.60 30.08
CA ILE A 251 2.37 10.94 28.65
C ILE A 251 2.07 12.43 28.44
N LYS A 252 1.08 13.00 29.13
CA LYS A 252 0.80 14.44 29.07
C LYS A 252 2.00 15.27 29.52
N ARG A 253 2.70 14.84 30.58
CA ARG A 253 3.91 15.49 31.06
C ARG A 253 5.02 15.46 30.01
N ALA A 254 5.25 14.32 29.38
CA ALA A 254 6.26 14.17 28.33
C ALA A 254 5.94 14.98 27.06
N LEU A 255 4.66 15.14 26.71
CA LEU A 255 4.24 16.03 25.63
C LEU A 255 4.44 17.50 26.00
N ALA A 256 4.19 17.88 27.26
CA ALA A 256 4.36 19.25 27.74
C ALA A 256 5.82 19.72 27.81
N THR A 257 6.79 18.81 28.01
CA THR A 257 8.22 19.18 28.02
C THR A 257 8.81 19.36 26.63
N GLY A 258 8.17 18.83 25.57
CA GLY A 258 8.58 19.01 24.17
C GLY A 258 9.88 18.32 23.76
N SER A 259 10.58 17.65 24.69
CA SER A 259 11.83 16.94 24.42
C SER A 259 11.59 15.53 23.88
N GLU A 260 12.10 15.23 22.69
CA GLU A 260 12.04 13.88 22.09
C GLU A 260 12.70 12.81 22.96
N GLU A 261 13.74 13.16 23.71
CA GLU A 261 14.42 12.25 24.64
C GLU A 261 13.51 11.84 25.80
N GLU A 262 12.73 12.79 26.32
CA GLU A 262 11.83 12.57 27.45
C GLU A 262 10.57 11.80 27.04
N LYS A 263 10.08 12.03 25.81
CA LYS A 263 9.01 11.22 25.20
C LYS A 263 9.46 9.77 25.02
N ARG A 264 10.66 9.53 24.47
CA ARG A 264 11.22 8.17 24.29
C ARG A 264 11.45 7.45 25.61
N LYS A 265 11.96 8.15 26.62
CA LYS A 265 12.18 7.59 27.97
C LYS A 265 10.86 7.16 28.62
N THR A 266 9.85 8.02 28.54
CA THR A 266 8.50 7.75 29.06
C THR A 266 7.86 6.57 28.34
N ALA A 267 7.95 6.53 27.00
CA ALA A 267 7.47 5.41 26.20
C ALA A 267 8.18 4.10 26.56
N GLY A 268 9.52 4.09 26.63
CA GLY A 268 10.29 2.89 26.96
C GLY A 268 9.98 2.31 28.34
N SER A 269 9.79 3.17 29.35
CA SER A 269 9.40 2.75 30.70
C SER A 269 8.05 2.03 30.71
N TRP A 270 7.05 2.63 30.05
CA TRP A 270 5.69 2.08 30.00
C TRP A 270 5.58 0.84 29.11
N ILE A 271 6.32 0.77 28.00
CA ILE A 271 6.42 -0.43 27.16
C ILE A 271 6.95 -1.60 28.00
N GLY A 272 8.02 -1.40 28.77
CA GLY A 272 8.58 -2.45 29.63
C GLY A 272 7.64 -2.92 30.72
N GLN A 273 6.96 -1.99 31.40
CA GLN A 273 6.01 -2.31 32.48
C GLN A 273 4.76 -3.03 31.96
N LEU A 274 4.20 -2.58 30.83
CA LEU A 274 2.97 -3.14 30.29
C LEU A 274 3.21 -4.44 29.52
N ALA A 275 4.35 -4.61 28.84
CA ALA A 275 4.68 -5.85 28.14
C ALA A 275 4.76 -7.04 29.11
N GLY A 276 5.34 -6.84 30.30
CA GLY A 276 5.41 -7.88 31.34
C GLY A 276 4.04 -8.28 31.88
N LYS A 277 3.08 -7.35 31.93
CA LYS A 277 1.71 -7.60 32.39
C LYS A 277 0.82 -8.22 31.32
N ALA A 278 0.92 -7.74 30.08
CA ALA A 278 0.19 -8.30 28.94
C ALA A 278 0.58 -9.77 28.68
N ALA A 279 1.85 -10.13 28.92
CA ALA A 279 2.35 -11.50 28.89
C ALA A 279 1.67 -12.45 29.91
N SER A 280 1.19 -11.91 31.03
CA SER A 280 0.53 -12.67 32.09
C SER A 280 -1.01 -12.71 31.97
N GLY A 281 -1.58 -12.06 30.95
CA GLY A 281 -3.01 -11.90 30.74
C GLY A 281 -3.70 -13.07 30.01
N VAL A 282 -5.03 -12.99 29.95
CA VAL A 282 -5.96 -14.04 29.45
C VAL A 282 -5.86 -14.27 27.93
N ALA A 283 -5.17 -13.40 27.18
CA ALA A 283 -5.29 -13.32 25.72
C ALA A 283 -4.34 -14.21 24.90
N GLY A 284 -3.43 -15.00 25.52
CA GLY A 284 -2.57 -15.94 24.79
C GLY A 284 -1.62 -15.29 23.76
N VAL A 285 -1.41 -13.97 23.84
CA VAL A 285 -0.52 -13.21 22.97
C VAL A 285 0.92 -13.38 23.47
N GLY A 286 1.83 -13.84 22.59
CA GLY A 286 3.25 -13.95 22.94
C GLY A 286 3.82 -12.60 23.38
N ILE A 287 4.73 -12.61 24.36
CA ILE A 287 5.33 -11.42 25.01
C ILE A 287 5.84 -10.40 23.98
N GLU A 288 6.45 -10.89 22.90
CA GLU A 288 6.97 -10.07 21.81
C GLU A 288 5.88 -9.36 21.01
N ALA A 289 4.76 -10.03 20.74
CA ALA A 289 3.63 -9.43 20.02
C ALA A 289 2.91 -8.39 20.87
N ALA A 290 2.78 -8.63 22.18
CA ALA A 290 2.22 -7.67 23.13
C ALA A 290 3.12 -6.43 23.27
N ALA A 291 4.43 -6.61 23.44
CA ALA A 291 5.40 -5.51 23.51
C ALA A 291 5.38 -4.66 22.24
N SER A 292 5.34 -5.30 21.06
CA SER A 292 5.27 -4.61 19.77
C SER A 292 3.95 -3.83 19.60
N GLY A 293 2.83 -4.41 20.01
CA GLY A 293 1.51 -3.74 19.97
C GLY A 293 1.45 -2.51 20.88
N ILE A 294 1.94 -2.64 22.12
CA ILE A 294 1.99 -1.54 23.10
C ILE A 294 2.92 -0.42 22.59
N ALA A 295 4.09 -0.79 22.07
CA ALA A 295 5.06 0.16 21.53
C ALA A 295 4.47 0.99 20.38
N LYS A 296 3.79 0.34 19.43
CA LYS A 296 3.12 1.01 18.31
C LYS A 296 2.02 1.95 18.79
N ALA A 297 1.21 1.53 19.76
CA ALA A 297 0.12 2.34 20.28
C ALA A 297 0.64 3.60 20.99
N ILE A 298 1.67 3.47 21.84
CA ILE A 298 2.27 4.60 22.55
C ILE A 298 3.03 5.53 21.60
N ALA A 299 3.78 4.99 20.63
CA ALA A 299 4.52 5.79 19.65
C ALA A 299 3.57 6.61 18.77
N ALA A 300 2.48 5.99 18.30
CA ALA A 300 1.47 6.67 17.50
C ALA A 300 0.76 7.79 18.28
N TYR A 301 0.50 7.59 19.58
CA TYR A 301 -0.05 8.64 20.45
C TYR A 301 0.92 9.81 20.64
N LEU A 302 2.21 9.53 20.81
CA LEU A 302 3.26 10.54 21.03
C LEU A 302 3.73 11.24 19.75
N GLY A 303 3.28 10.78 18.57
CA GLY A 303 3.76 11.27 17.27
C GLY A 303 5.21 10.92 16.98
N ILE A 304 5.75 9.89 17.64
CA ILE A 304 7.11 9.39 17.39
C ILE A 304 7.00 8.38 16.26
N ALA A 305 7.72 8.60 15.15
CA ALA A 305 7.86 7.59 14.11
C ALA A 305 8.51 6.34 14.73
N GLY A 306 7.76 5.23 14.71
CA GLY A 306 8.18 3.92 15.24
C GLY A 306 9.27 3.25 14.40
#